data_AF-A0A2W5YIZ6-F1
#
_entry.id   AF-A0A2W5YIZ6-F1
#
_cell.length_a   1.000
_cell.length_b   1.000
_cell.length_c   1.000
_cell.angle_alpha   90.00
_cell.angle_beta   90.00
_cell.angle_gamma   90.00
#
_symmetry.space_group_name_H-M   'P 1'
#
loop_
_entity.id
_entity.type
_entity.pdbx_description
1 polymer ?
#
loop_
_entity_poly.entity_id
_entity_poly.type
_entity_poly.pdbx_seq_one_letter_code
_entity_poly.pdbx_strand_id
1 'polypeptide(L)' 'MEAVDKVNPEVAHLFVAKQARRRALAALSFPEKVKAVVKLQQMAAPLLRARERIVRPWSCSPT' A
#
# COMPACT_ATOMS: atom_id res chain seq x y z
N MET A 1 0.83 29.86 4.34
CA MET A 1 1.19 28.43 4.31
C MET A 1 2.66 28.40 4.66
N GLU A 2 2.96 28.23 5.95
CA GLU A 2 4.33 28.29 6.48
C GLU A 2 5.22 27.23 5.84
N ALA A 3 6.46 27.63 5.57
CA ALA A 3 7.38 27.01 4.65
C ALA A 3 7.70 25.55 5.01
N VAL A 4 7.76 24.72 3.98
CA VAL A 4 8.47 23.43 3.95
C VAL A 4 10.00 23.62 4.06
N ASP A 5 10.44 24.63 4.79
CA ASP A 5 11.83 25.04 4.85
C ASP A 5 12.63 23.99 5.59
N LYS A 6 13.45 23.29 4.80
CA LYS A 6 14.44 22.26 5.15
C LYS A 6 13.91 20.84 5.28
N VAL A 7 13.05 20.40 4.37
CA VAL A 7 13.01 18.96 4.06
C VAL A 7 14.31 18.62 3.32
N ASN A 8 15.14 17.74 3.89
CA ASN A 8 16.35 17.21 3.24
C ASN A 8 15.99 16.80 1.80
N PRO A 9 16.76 17.21 0.77
CA PRO A 9 16.48 16.87 -0.62
C PRO A 9 16.20 15.37 -0.84
N GLU A 10 16.87 14.48 -0.13
CA GLU A 10 16.60 13.03 -0.19
C GLU A 10 15.17 12.69 0.26
N VAL A 11 14.70 13.31 1.33
CA VAL A 11 13.34 13.12 1.85
C VAL A 11 12.30 13.74 0.90
N ALA A 12 12.62 14.86 0.26
CA ALA A 12 11.77 15.44 -0.78
C ALA A 12 11.62 14.50 -1.99
N HIS A 13 12.71 13.85 -2.43
CA HIS A 13 12.66 12.83 -3.48
C HIS A 13 11.77 11.64 -3.09
N LEU A 14 11.81 11.19 -1.83
CA LEU A 14 10.92 10.14 -1.33
C LEU A 14 9.44 10.55 -1.40
N PHE A 15 9.11 11.80 -1.09
CA PHE A 15 7.73 12.28 -1.21
C PHE A 15 7.25 12.31 -2.66
N VAL A 16 8.08 12.76 -3.59
CA VAL A 16 7.77 12.75 -5.03
C VAL A 16 7.54 11.33 -5.52
N ALA A 17 8.44 10.39 -5.20
CA ALA A 17 8.30 8.98 -5.56
C ALA A 17 7.03 8.35 -4.97
N LYS A 18 6.71 8.67 -3.72
CA LYS A 18 5.48 8.22 -3.04
C LYS A 18 4.23 8.78 -3.72
N GLN A 19 4.25 10.04 -4.16
CA GLN A 19 3.14 10.66 -4.86
C GLN A 19 2.95 10.08 -6.27
N ALA A 20 4.04 9.86 -7.00
CA ALA A 20 4.00 9.18 -8.30
C ALA A 20 3.39 7.77 -8.18
N ARG A 21 3.83 7.00 -7.18
CA ARG A 21 3.26 5.67 -6.88
C ARG A 21 1.76 5.74 -6.56
N ARG A 22 1.30 6.73 -5.78
CA ARG A 22 -0.13 6.92 -5.49
C ARG A 22 -0.95 7.19 -6.75
N ARG A 23 -0.44 8.03 -7.66
CA ARG A 23 -1.10 8.32 -8.95
C ARG A 23 -1.20 7.05 -9.81
N ALA A 24 -0.11 6.28 -9.91
CA ALA A 24 -0.11 5.02 -10.63
C ALA A 24 -1.13 4.02 -10.06
N LEU A 25 -1.19 3.86 -8.73
CA LEU A 25 -2.17 2.98 -8.08
C LEU A 25 -3.61 3.45 -8.28
N ALA A 26 -3.84 4.76 -8.29
CA ALA A 26 -5.18 5.33 -8.54
C ALA A 26 -5.65 5.07 -9.98
N ALA A 27 -4.74 5.01 -10.95
CA ALA A 27 -5.04 4.76 -12.35
C ALA A 27 -5.34 3.28 -12.67
N LEU A 28 -5.00 2.34 -11.76
CA LEU A 28 -5.27 0.92 -11.98
C LEU A 28 -6.75 0.62 -12.15
N SER A 29 -7.04 -0.42 -12.94
CA SER A 29 -8.40 -0.95 -13.08
C SER A 29 -8.90 -1.51 -11.75
N PHE A 30 -10.23 -1.64 -11.60
CA PHE A 30 -10.82 -2.21 -10.39
C PHE A 30 -10.28 -3.62 -10.06
N PRO A 31 -10.17 -4.58 -11.01
CA PRO A 31 -9.59 -5.89 -10.72
C PRO A 31 -8.15 -5.83 -10.22
N GLU A 32 -7.32 -4.94 -10.76
CA GLU A 32 -5.93 -4.77 -10.35
C GLU A 32 -5.82 -4.18 -8.94
N LYS A 33 -6.68 -3.21 -8.60
CA LYS A 33 -6.77 -2.67 -7.24
C LYS A 33 -7.13 -3.76 -6.23
N VAL A 34 -8.09 -4.62 -6.56
CA VAL A 34 -8.47 -5.76 -5.71
C VAL A 34 -7.30 -6.73 -5.53
N LYS A 35 -6.57 -7.09 -6.60
CA LYS A 35 -5.37 -7.93 -6.52
C LYS A 35 -4.30 -7.32 -5.60
N ALA A 36 -4.07 -6.01 -5.69
CA ALA A 36 -3.12 -5.32 -4.84
C ALA A 36 -3.51 -5.38 -3.35
N VAL A 37 -4.79 -5.18 -3.03
CA VAL A 37 -5.31 -5.29 -1.65
C VAL A 37 -5.14 -6.71 -1.12
N VAL A 38 -5.50 -7.73 -1.90
CA VAL A 38 -5.32 -9.14 -1.52
C VAL A 38 -3.85 -9.45 -1.22
N LYS A 39 -2.93 -8.98 -2.06
CA LYS A 39 -1.49 -9.19 -1.84
C LYS A 39 -1.01 -8.54 -0.54
N LEU A 40 -1.48 -7.32 -0.22
CA LEU A 40 -1.15 -6.64 1.03
C LEU A 40 -1.70 -7.41 2.24
N GLN A 41 -2.93 -7.92 2.17
CA GLN A 41 -3.50 -8.75 3.23
C GLN A 41 -2.72 -10.04 3.44
N GLN A 42 -2.28 -10.70 2.36
CA GLN A 42 -1.43 -11.89 2.43
C GLN A 42 -0.08 -11.60 3.10
N MET A 43 0.54 -10.45 2.81
CA MET A 43 1.79 -10.05 3.46
C MET A 43 1.61 -9.72 4.95
N ALA A 44 0.49 -9.11 5.31
CA ALA A 44 0.19 -8.75 6.70
C ALA A 44 -0.24 -9.95 7.56
N ALA A 45 -0.85 -10.97 6.96
CA ALA A 45 -1.43 -12.10 7.68
C ALA A 45 -0.43 -12.86 8.58
N PRO A 46 0.81 -13.18 8.15
CA PRO A 46 1.79 -13.82 9.03
C PRO A 46 2.09 -13.01 10.30
N LEU A 47 2.28 -11.69 10.16
CA LEU A 47 2.54 -10.80 11.30
C LEU A 47 1.38 -10.75 12.28
N LEU A 48 0.14 -10.71 11.76
CA LEU A 48 -1.06 -10.68 12.57
C LEU A 48 -1.32 -12.03 13.26
N ARG A 49 -1.05 -13.15 12.58
CA ARG A 49 -1.13 -14.50 13.17
C ARG A 49 -0.10 -14.71 14.28
N ALA A 50 1.11 -14.20 14.10
CA ALA A 50 2.15 -14.21 15.13
C ALA A 50 1.74 -13.43 16.38
N ARG A 51 0.77 -12.51 16.26
CA ARG A 51 0.14 -11.78 17.37
C ARG A 51 -1.18 -12.42 17.81
N GLU A 52 -1.35 -13.72 17.54
CA GLU A 52 -2.53 -14.52 17.93
C GLU A 52 -3.87 -14.00 17.38
N ARG A 53 -3.84 -13.15 16.34
CA ARG A 53 -5.07 -12.70 15.67
C ARG A 53 -5.50 -13.72 14.62
N ILE A 54 -6.77 -14.11 14.68
CA ILE A 54 -7.39 -14.93 13.63
C ILE A 54 -7.66 -14.05 12.41
N VAL A 55 -6.89 -14.26 11.35
CA VAL A 55 -7.03 -13.53 10.07
C VAL A 55 -6.97 -14.45 8.87
N ARG A 56 -7.92 -14.25 7.95
CA ARG A 56 -8.03 -14.90 6.65
C ARG A 56 -7.96 -13.85 5.55
N PRO A 57 -6.87 -13.78 4.76
CA PRO A 57 -6.82 -12.94 3.57
C PRO A 57 -7.98 -13.26 2.62
N TRP A 58 -8.48 -12.25 1.91
CA TRP A 58 -9.49 -12.47 0.87
C TRP A 58 -8.92 -13.31 -0.28
N SER A 59 -9.79 -14.12 -0.88
CA SER A 59 -9.50 -14.90 -2.09
C SER A 59 -10.44 -14.47 -3.20
N CYS A 60 -9.89 -14.16 -4.37
CA CYS A 60 -10.67 -13.78 -5.56
C CYS A 60 -10.85 -14.94 -6.55
N SER A 61 -10.62 -16.19 -6.15
CA SER A 61 -10.98 -17.32 -7.02
C SER A 61 -12.50 -17.44 -7.07
N PRO A 62 -13.10 -17.69 -8.24
CA PRO A 62 -14.48 -18.16 -8.28
C PRO A 62 -14.52 -19.51 -7.55
N THR A 63 -15.29 -19.58 -6.47
CA THR A 63 -15.80 -20.83 -5.91
C THR A 63 -16.89 -21.39 -6.80
#